data_AF-A0A091D9I2-F1
#
_entry.id   AF-A0A091D9I2-F1
#
_cell.length_a   1.000
_cell.length_b   1.000
_cell.length_c   1.000
_cell.angle_alpha   90.00
_cell.angle_beta   90.00
_cell.angle_gamma   90.00
#
_symmetry.space_group_name_H-M   'P 1'
#
loop_
_entity.id
_entity.type
_entity.pdbx_description
1 polymer ?
#
loop_
_entity_poly.entity_id
_entity_poly.type
_entity_poly.pdbx_seq_one_letter_code
_entity_poly.pdbx_strand_id
1 'polypeptide(L)'
;MLKEMQKLPEAVRLIEKASTMYLENGTPDTAAMALERAGKLIENVDPEKAVQLYQQTANVFENEERLRQAVELLGKASRLLVRGRRFDEAALSIQKEKNIYKEIENYPTCYKKTIAQVLVHLHRNDYVAAERCVRESYSIPGFSGSEDCAALEQLLEGYDQQDQDQVSEVCSSPLFKYMDNDYAKLGLSLVVPGGGIKKSPAAPQAKPGGVATAAPEEEEEDEYSGGLC
;
A
#
# COMPACT_ATOMS: atom_id res chain seq x y z
N MET A 1 -14.05 21.44 16.87
CA MET A 1 -13.25 20.67 15.88
C MET A 1 -11.78 21.07 15.79
N LEU A 2 -11.36 22.17 15.14
CA LEU A 2 -9.92 22.50 15.00
C LEU A 2 -9.15 22.62 16.35
N LYS A 3 -9.75 23.25 17.37
CA LYS A 3 -9.17 23.32 18.73
C LYS A 3 -9.14 21.98 19.47
N GLU A 4 -10.05 21.06 19.16
CA GLU A 4 -10.06 19.72 19.75
C GLU A 4 -9.02 18.82 19.07
N MET A 5 -8.85 18.96 17.75
CA MET A 5 -7.80 18.28 16.98
C MET A 5 -6.40 18.67 17.45
N GLN A 6 -6.18 19.94 17.83
CA GLN A 6 -4.90 20.40 18.38
C GLN A 6 -4.55 19.78 19.75
N LYS A 7 -5.53 19.25 20.50
CA LYS A 7 -5.32 18.58 21.79
C LYS A 7 -5.23 17.06 21.69
N LEU A 8 -5.46 16.47 20.52
CA LEU A 8 -5.41 15.02 20.33
C LEU A 8 -4.04 14.41 20.66
N PRO A 9 -2.89 14.99 20.28
CA PRO A 9 -1.59 14.43 20.64
C PRO A 9 -1.36 14.39 22.16
N GLU A 10 -1.82 15.41 22.87
CA GLU A 10 -1.75 15.44 24.35
C GLU A 10 -2.65 14.38 24.97
N ALA A 11 -3.87 14.20 24.45
CA ALA A 11 -4.80 13.16 24.89
C ALA A 11 -4.21 11.76 24.68
N VAL A 12 -3.59 11.49 23.53
CA VAL A 12 -2.90 10.21 23.26
C VAL A 12 -1.82 9.95 24.29
N ARG A 13 -0.96 10.94 24.58
CA ARG A 13 0.09 10.80 25.59
C ARG A 13 -0.47 10.47 26.98
N LEU A 14 -1.61 11.06 27.35
CA LEU A 14 -2.29 10.75 28.61
C LEU A 14 -2.87 9.34 28.61
N ILE A 15 -3.44 8.89 27.48
CA ILE A 15 -3.96 7.54 27.33
C ILE A 15 -2.85 6.50 27.40
N GLU A 16 -1.70 6.73 26.77
CA GLU A 16 -0.53 5.84 26.88
C GLU A 16 -0.08 5.68 28.34
N LYS A 17 0.04 6.79 29.07
CA LYS A 17 0.36 6.75 30.51
C LYS A 17 -0.69 5.97 31.32
N ALA A 18 -1.98 6.20 31.05
CA ALA A 18 -3.05 5.46 31.71
C ALA A 18 -2.98 3.96 31.37
N SER A 19 -2.66 3.60 30.13
CA SER A 19 -2.51 2.20 29.71
C SER A 19 -1.38 1.49 30.46
N THR A 20 -0.24 2.16 30.69
CA THR A 20 0.84 1.62 31.52
C THR A 20 0.37 1.36 32.95
N MET A 21 -0.36 2.31 33.54
CA MET A 21 -0.93 2.14 34.89
C MET A 21 -1.95 0.99 34.94
N TYR A 22 -2.79 0.82 33.91
CA TYR A 22 -3.73 -0.29 33.83
C TYR A 22 -3.01 -1.65 33.74
N LEU A 23 -1.89 -1.73 33.02
CA LEU A 23 -1.07 -2.94 32.93
C LEU A 23 -0.41 -3.24 34.29
N GLU A 24 0.18 -2.24 34.94
CA GLU A 24 0.78 -2.37 36.28
C GLU A 24 -0.26 -2.80 37.34
N ASN A 25 -1.51 -2.37 37.18
CA ASN A 25 -2.62 -2.73 38.06
C ASN A 25 -3.29 -4.09 37.68
N GLY A 26 -2.75 -4.84 36.72
CA GLY A 26 -3.29 -6.14 36.32
C GLY A 26 -4.61 -6.09 35.57
N THR A 27 -4.88 -4.99 34.86
CA THR A 27 -6.09 -4.77 34.05
C THR A 27 -5.78 -4.58 32.55
N PRO A 28 -5.16 -5.58 31.89
CA PRO A 28 -4.68 -5.47 30.50
C PRO A 28 -5.78 -5.16 29.50
N ASP A 29 -7.00 -5.67 29.71
CA ASP A 29 -8.16 -5.40 28.85
C ASP A 29 -8.50 -3.90 28.80
N THR A 30 -8.43 -3.22 29.94
CA THR A 30 -8.72 -1.78 30.01
C THR A 30 -7.62 -0.98 29.30
N ALA A 31 -6.36 -1.40 29.46
CA ALA A 31 -5.24 -0.82 28.74
C ALA A 31 -5.42 -0.96 27.22
N ALA A 32 -5.74 -2.17 26.75
CA ALA A 32 -5.93 -2.48 25.34
C ALA A 32 -7.07 -1.67 24.72
N MET A 33 -8.23 -1.59 25.38
CA MET A 33 -9.37 -0.77 24.94
C MET A 33 -9.03 0.72 24.86
N ALA A 34 -8.28 1.24 25.82
CA ALA A 34 -7.87 2.64 25.84
C ALA A 34 -6.93 2.94 24.66
N LEU A 35 -5.93 2.10 24.44
CA LEU A 35 -4.96 2.22 23.34
C LEU A 35 -5.63 2.08 21.96
N GLU A 36 -6.52 1.11 21.78
CA GLU A 36 -7.25 0.93 20.52
C GLU A 36 -8.09 2.17 20.18
N ARG A 37 -8.80 2.71 21.18
CA ARG A 37 -9.59 3.92 21.01
C ARG A 37 -8.72 5.13 20.64
N ALA A 38 -7.54 5.26 21.25
CA ALA A 38 -6.58 6.31 20.91
C ALA A 38 -6.09 6.18 19.47
N GLY A 39 -5.72 4.96 19.04
CA GLY A 39 -5.29 4.68 17.67
C GLY A 39 -6.33 5.10 16.64
N LYS A 40 -7.59 4.70 16.87
CA LYS A 40 -8.71 5.06 15.98
C LYS A 40 -8.95 6.57 15.85
N LEU A 41 -8.78 7.33 16.95
CA LEU A 41 -8.99 8.78 16.95
C LEU A 41 -7.94 9.53 16.12
N ILE A 42 -6.75 8.96 15.98
CA ILE A 42 -5.62 9.64 15.33
C ILE A 42 -5.26 9.08 13.95
N GLU A 43 -5.97 8.09 13.41
CA GLU A 43 -5.65 7.51 12.09
C GLU A 43 -5.52 8.56 10.97
N ASN A 44 -6.34 9.62 11.01
CA ASN A 44 -6.34 10.70 10.02
C ASN A 44 -5.48 11.90 10.42
N VAL A 45 -4.92 11.91 11.63
CA VAL A 45 -4.15 13.02 12.19
C VAL A 45 -2.67 12.67 12.27
N ASP A 46 -2.37 11.48 12.80
CA ASP A 46 -1.03 10.92 12.95
C ASP A 46 -1.12 9.38 12.72
N PRO A 47 -1.08 8.93 11.45
CA PRO A 47 -1.20 7.52 11.10
C PRO A 47 -0.03 6.68 11.63
N GLU A 48 1.16 7.27 11.77
CA GLU A 48 2.33 6.57 12.29
C GLU A 48 2.17 6.25 13.77
N LYS A 49 1.68 7.22 14.54
CA LYS A 49 1.34 6.97 15.94
C LYS A 49 0.19 6.00 16.09
N ALA A 50 -0.82 6.03 15.21
CA ALA A 50 -1.90 5.05 15.21
C ALA A 50 -1.37 3.62 15.03
N VAL A 51 -0.43 3.41 14.10
CA VAL A 51 0.24 2.10 13.91
C VAL A 51 0.93 1.63 15.19
N GLN A 52 1.68 2.51 15.86
CA GLN A 52 2.36 2.17 17.12
C GLN A 52 1.36 1.75 18.21
N LEU A 53 0.26 2.49 18.36
CA LEU A 53 -0.77 2.18 19.35
C LEU A 53 -1.43 0.83 19.05
N TYR A 54 -1.76 0.54 17.79
CA TYR A 54 -2.32 -0.76 17.42
C TYR A 54 -1.34 -1.91 17.62
N GLN A 55 -0.06 -1.72 17.34
CA GLN A 55 0.99 -2.72 17.62
C GLN A 55 1.15 -2.96 19.13
N GLN A 56 1.12 -1.89 19.93
CA GLN A 56 1.14 -2.01 21.40
C GLN A 56 -0.09 -2.76 21.91
N THR A 57 -1.30 -2.42 21.44
CA THR A 57 -2.53 -3.15 21.78
C THR A 57 -2.45 -4.63 21.37
N ALA A 58 -1.93 -4.92 20.16
CA ALA A 58 -1.76 -6.29 19.71
C ALA A 58 -0.84 -7.07 20.64
N ASN A 59 0.29 -6.49 21.06
CA ASN A 59 1.21 -7.14 21.99
C ASN A 59 0.57 -7.40 23.37
N VAL A 60 -0.30 -6.50 23.86
CA VAL A 60 -1.07 -6.75 25.09
C VAL A 60 -1.94 -7.98 24.92
N PHE A 61 -2.66 -8.12 23.80
CA PHE A 61 -3.48 -9.31 23.55
C PHE A 61 -2.66 -10.58 23.30
N GLU A 62 -1.50 -10.49 22.64
CA GLU A 62 -0.60 -11.65 22.45
C GLU A 62 -0.09 -12.18 23.78
N ASN A 63 0.30 -11.30 24.71
CA ASN A 63 0.77 -11.70 26.04
C ASN A 63 -0.31 -12.41 26.87
N GLU A 64 -1.59 -12.09 26.61
CA GLU A 64 -2.75 -12.72 27.23
C GLU A 64 -3.28 -13.93 26.41
N GLU A 65 -2.52 -14.42 25.43
CA GLU A 65 -2.87 -15.53 24.52
C GLU A 65 -4.16 -15.30 23.70
N ARG A 66 -4.59 -14.04 23.57
CA ARG A 66 -5.79 -13.61 22.84
C ARG A 66 -5.48 -13.33 21.37
N LEU A 67 -5.03 -14.36 20.67
CA LEU A 67 -4.51 -14.28 19.29
C LEU A 67 -5.49 -13.67 18.27
N ARG A 68 -6.81 -13.95 18.41
CA ARG A 68 -7.83 -13.40 17.50
C ARG A 68 -7.94 -11.88 17.61
N GLN A 69 -7.88 -11.35 18.83
CA GLN A 69 -7.89 -9.90 19.04
C GLN A 69 -6.58 -9.30 18.57
N ALA A 70 -5.44 -9.90 18.92
CA ALA A 70 -4.13 -9.43 18.48
C ALA A 70 -4.04 -9.26 16.95
N VAL A 71 -4.45 -10.27 16.18
CA VAL A 71 -4.36 -10.24 14.71
C VAL A 71 -5.32 -9.22 14.08
N GLU A 72 -6.47 -8.93 14.71
CA GLU A 72 -7.36 -7.86 14.26
C GLU A 72 -6.67 -6.48 14.34
N LEU A 73 -5.96 -6.23 15.44
CA LEU A 73 -5.21 -4.99 15.64
C LEU A 73 -4.01 -4.89 14.70
N LEU A 74 -3.27 -6.00 14.50
CA LEU A 74 -2.21 -6.06 13.48
C LEU A 74 -2.76 -5.78 12.07
N GLY A 75 -3.94 -6.31 11.73
CA GLY A 75 -4.59 -6.01 10.46
C GLY A 75 -4.93 -4.53 10.28
N LYS A 76 -5.31 -3.81 11.34
CA LYS A 76 -5.46 -2.34 11.31
C LYS A 76 -4.11 -1.66 11.04
N ALA A 77 -3.05 -2.07 11.75
CA ALA A 77 -1.71 -1.53 11.56
C ALA A 77 -1.16 -1.77 10.13
N SER A 78 -1.26 -2.99 9.59
CA SER A 78 -0.80 -3.33 8.24
C SER A 78 -1.48 -2.49 7.16
N ARG A 79 -2.79 -2.28 7.26
CA ARG A 79 -3.54 -1.45 6.31
C ARG A 79 -3.10 0.02 6.36
N LEU A 80 -2.83 0.56 7.55
CA LEU A 80 -2.28 1.91 7.70
C LEU A 80 -0.87 2.02 7.13
N LEU A 81 -0.02 1.01 7.34
CA LEU A 81 1.34 0.98 6.77
C LEU A 81 1.30 0.95 5.23
N VAL A 82 0.41 0.15 4.63
CA VAL A 82 0.20 0.14 3.17
C VAL A 82 -0.30 1.50 2.68
N ARG A 83 -1.28 2.10 3.37
CA ARG A 83 -1.79 3.44 3.03
C ARG A 83 -0.69 4.50 3.05
N GLY A 84 0.22 4.41 4.02
CA GLY A 84 1.40 5.27 4.15
C GLY A 84 2.57 4.90 3.23
N ARG A 85 2.43 3.90 2.35
CA ARG A 85 3.49 3.36 1.49
C ARG A 85 4.75 2.89 2.23
N ARG A 86 4.63 2.52 3.51
CA ARG A 86 5.71 1.93 4.34
C ARG A 86 5.77 0.43 4.10
N PHE A 87 6.14 0.04 2.88
CA PHE A 87 5.99 -1.33 2.39
C PHE A 87 6.88 -2.35 3.10
N ASP A 88 8.08 -1.96 3.55
CA ASP A 88 8.96 -2.86 4.30
C ASP A 88 8.32 -3.31 5.62
N GLU A 89 7.79 -2.35 6.37
CA GLU A 89 7.09 -2.62 7.63
C GLU A 89 5.75 -3.31 7.42
N ALA A 90 5.03 -2.94 6.35
CA ALA A 90 3.79 -3.63 5.99
C ALA A 90 4.04 -5.12 5.71
N ALA A 91 5.10 -5.48 4.98
CA ALA A 91 5.44 -6.87 4.69
C ALA A 91 5.69 -7.68 5.97
N LEU A 92 6.43 -7.10 6.93
CA LEU A 92 6.68 -7.73 8.24
C LEU A 92 5.39 -7.88 9.05
N SER A 93 4.56 -6.84 9.09
CA SER A 93 3.29 -6.85 9.81
C SER A 93 2.32 -7.89 9.25
N ILE A 94 2.19 -7.98 7.92
CA ILE A 94 1.33 -8.98 7.26
C ILE A 94 1.88 -10.39 7.45
N GLN A 95 3.20 -10.59 7.45
CA GLN A 95 3.80 -11.89 7.76
C GLN A 95 3.46 -12.34 9.19
N LYS A 96 3.50 -11.41 10.16
CA LYS A 96 3.07 -11.69 11.54
C LYS A 96 1.59 -12.09 11.58
N GLU A 97 0.72 -11.36 10.87
CA GLU A 97 -0.70 -11.74 10.76
C GLU A 97 -0.88 -13.16 10.18
N LYS A 98 -0.19 -13.48 9.08
CA LYS A 98 -0.26 -14.79 8.43
C LYS A 98 0.17 -15.91 9.36
N ASN A 99 1.21 -15.70 10.16
CA ASN A 99 1.67 -16.68 11.14
C ASN A 99 0.62 -16.93 12.23
N ILE A 100 0.02 -15.87 12.78
CA ILE A 100 -1.04 -16.00 13.79
C ILE A 100 -2.28 -16.68 13.19
N TYR A 101 -2.71 -16.31 11.98
CA TYR A 101 -3.83 -16.98 11.31
C TYR A 101 -3.57 -18.45 11.03
N LYS A 102 -2.32 -18.82 10.72
CA LYS A 102 -1.90 -20.22 10.57
C LYS A 102 -1.97 -20.97 11.89
N GLU A 103 -1.55 -20.34 12.99
CA GLU A 103 -1.59 -20.93 14.34
C GLU A 103 -3.02 -21.20 14.81
N ILE A 104 -3.95 -20.27 14.55
CA ILE A 104 -5.38 -20.47 14.88
C ILE A 104 -6.15 -21.25 13.79
N GLU A 105 -5.44 -21.84 12.84
CA GLU A 105 -5.96 -22.67 11.73
C GLU A 105 -7.01 -21.98 10.83
N ASN A 106 -6.96 -20.65 10.74
CA ASN A 106 -7.81 -19.88 9.83
C ASN A 106 -7.15 -19.77 8.45
N TYR A 107 -7.02 -20.91 7.77
CA TYR A 107 -6.34 -21.03 6.48
C TYR A 107 -6.91 -20.13 5.37
N PRO A 108 -8.24 -19.97 5.19
CA PRO A 108 -8.77 -19.07 4.16
C PRO A 108 -8.27 -17.63 4.30
N THR A 109 -8.10 -17.16 5.54
CA THR A 109 -7.57 -15.81 5.78
C THR A 109 -6.07 -15.75 5.47
N CYS A 110 -5.30 -16.81 5.70
CA CYS A 110 -3.89 -16.89 5.30
C CYS A 110 -3.70 -16.70 3.78
N TYR A 111 -4.64 -17.18 2.96
CA TYR A 111 -4.56 -17.00 1.50
C TYR A 111 -4.70 -15.52 1.15
N LYS A 112 -5.69 -14.84 1.76
CA LYS A 112 -5.88 -13.39 1.60
C LYS A 112 -4.66 -12.60 2.08
N LYS A 113 -4.00 -13.02 3.17
CA LYS A 113 -2.74 -12.40 3.61
C LYS A 113 -1.61 -12.64 2.61
N THR A 114 -1.55 -13.80 1.96
CA THR A 114 -0.58 -14.06 0.89
C THR A 114 -0.80 -13.12 -0.30
N ILE A 115 -2.06 -12.86 -0.69
CA ILE A 115 -2.39 -11.86 -1.71
C ILE A 115 -1.85 -10.48 -1.31
N ALA A 116 -2.12 -10.04 -0.08
CA ALA A 116 -1.62 -8.76 0.42
C ALA A 116 -0.09 -8.67 0.43
N GLN A 117 0.62 -9.74 0.82
CA GLN A 117 2.10 -9.78 0.79
C GLN A 117 2.64 -9.65 -0.64
N VAL A 118 2.08 -10.39 -1.59
CA VAL A 118 2.50 -10.34 -2.99
C VAL A 118 2.32 -8.92 -3.54
N LEU A 119 1.16 -8.30 -3.32
CA LEU A 119 0.92 -6.92 -3.75
C LEU A 119 1.95 -5.94 -3.15
N VAL A 120 2.27 -6.08 -1.86
CA VAL A 120 3.27 -5.24 -1.18
C VAL A 120 4.67 -5.45 -1.78
N HIS A 121 5.08 -6.69 -2.04
CA HIS A 121 6.40 -6.98 -2.63
C HIS A 121 6.51 -6.53 -4.08
N LEU A 122 5.46 -6.68 -4.89
CA LEU A 122 5.46 -6.18 -6.27
C LEU A 122 5.54 -4.64 -6.31
N HIS A 123 4.88 -3.93 -5.39
CA HIS A 123 5.05 -2.46 -5.25
C HIS A 123 6.45 -2.04 -4.78
N ARG A 124 7.20 -2.94 -4.13
CA ARG A 124 8.63 -2.75 -3.81
C ARG A 124 9.55 -3.07 -4.99
N ASN A 125 9.00 -3.50 -6.14
CA ASN A 125 9.73 -4.06 -7.27
C ASN A 125 10.58 -5.29 -6.88
N ASP A 126 10.18 -6.02 -5.84
CA ASP A 126 10.87 -7.21 -5.34
C ASP A 126 10.10 -8.47 -5.75
N TYR A 127 10.23 -8.83 -7.03
CA TYR A 127 9.57 -10.00 -7.60
C TYR A 127 9.98 -11.30 -6.89
N VAL A 128 11.27 -11.43 -6.53
CA VAL A 128 11.80 -12.63 -5.86
C VAL A 128 11.14 -12.83 -4.50
N ALA A 129 10.95 -11.76 -3.72
CA ALA A 129 10.23 -11.87 -2.46
C ALA A 129 8.73 -12.17 -2.67
N ALA A 130 8.10 -11.59 -3.70
CA ALA A 130 6.71 -11.89 -4.03
C ALA A 130 6.50 -13.38 -4.39
N GLU A 131 7.34 -13.92 -5.27
CA GLU A 131 7.32 -15.33 -5.66
C GLU A 131 7.57 -16.26 -4.45
N ARG A 132 8.53 -15.90 -3.60
CA ARG A 132 8.81 -16.64 -2.37
C ARG A 132 7.59 -16.69 -1.44
N CYS A 133 6.83 -15.60 -1.30
CA CYS A 133 5.62 -15.59 -0.47
C CYS A 133 4.57 -16.61 -0.95
N VAL A 134 4.39 -16.76 -2.27
CA VAL A 134 3.50 -17.78 -2.85
C VAL A 134 4.05 -19.18 -2.61
N ARG A 135 5.35 -19.37 -2.85
CA ARG A 135 6.02 -20.67 -2.67
C ARG A 135 5.91 -21.20 -1.24
N GLU A 136 6.14 -20.34 -0.25
CA GLU A 136 6.00 -20.69 1.17
C GLU A 136 4.54 -21.04 1.53
N SER A 137 3.57 -20.40 0.88
CA SER A 137 2.14 -20.64 1.09
C SER A 137 1.65 -21.99 0.58
N TYR A 138 2.36 -22.68 -0.34
CA TYR A 138 2.00 -24.04 -0.74
C TYR A 138 1.99 -25.05 0.43
N SER A 139 2.71 -24.75 1.51
CA SER A 139 2.68 -25.56 2.74
C SER A 139 1.42 -25.38 3.58
N ILE A 140 0.57 -24.39 3.26
CA ILE A 140 -0.66 -24.10 4.00
C ILE A 140 -1.77 -25.04 3.49
N PRO A 141 -2.47 -25.76 4.37
CA PRO A 141 -3.54 -26.68 3.97
C PRO A 141 -4.57 -26.00 3.08
N GLY A 142 -4.82 -26.55 1.88
CA GLY A 142 -5.82 -26.05 0.94
C GLY A 142 -5.40 -24.90 0.03
N PHE A 143 -4.21 -24.31 0.21
CA PHE A 143 -3.78 -23.17 -0.60
C PHE A 143 -3.59 -23.54 -2.08
N SER A 144 -2.87 -24.62 -2.39
CA SER A 144 -2.54 -24.99 -3.79
C SER A 144 -3.76 -25.29 -4.67
N GLY A 145 -4.90 -25.66 -4.07
CA GLY A 145 -6.16 -25.89 -4.79
C GLY A 145 -7.14 -24.72 -4.74
N SER A 146 -6.72 -23.57 -4.16
CA SER A 146 -7.59 -22.40 -4.00
C SER A 146 -7.55 -21.49 -5.23
N GLU A 147 -8.64 -20.76 -5.45
CA GLU A 147 -8.69 -19.70 -6.46
C GLU A 147 -7.68 -18.58 -6.16
N ASP A 148 -7.35 -18.36 -4.88
CA ASP A 148 -6.34 -17.39 -4.45
C ASP A 148 -4.95 -17.75 -5.01
N CYS A 149 -4.57 -19.03 -4.98
CA CYS A 149 -3.29 -19.49 -5.50
C CYS A 149 -3.22 -19.34 -7.02
N ALA A 150 -4.24 -19.79 -7.75
CA ALA A 150 -4.30 -19.67 -9.20
C ALA A 150 -4.23 -18.20 -9.65
N ALA A 151 -4.94 -17.29 -8.97
CA ALA A 151 -4.89 -15.87 -9.28
C ALA A 151 -3.52 -15.25 -8.97
N LEU A 152 -2.82 -15.70 -7.93
CA LEU A 152 -1.48 -15.24 -7.62
C LEU A 152 -0.44 -15.73 -8.62
N GLU A 153 -0.55 -16.97 -9.09
CA GLU A 153 0.31 -17.52 -10.15
C GLU A 153 0.13 -16.72 -11.45
N GLN A 154 -1.12 -16.44 -11.85
CA GLN A 154 -1.42 -15.59 -13.01
C GLN A 154 -0.89 -14.15 -12.84
N LEU A 155 -1.00 -13.59 -11.63
CA LEU A 155 -0.47 -12.26 -11.34
C LEU A 155 1.05 -12.20 -11.49
N LEU A 156 1.76 -13.18 -10.92
CA LEU A 156 3.22 -13.26 -10.99
C LEU A 156 3.69 -13.51 -12.42
N GLU A 157 3.02 -14.41 -13.15
CA GLU A 157 3.30 -14.68 -14.56
C GLU A 157 3.17 -13.39 -15.40
N GLY A 158 2.05 -12.67 -15.29
CA GLY A 158 1.86 -11.42 -16.04
C GLY A 158 2.88 -10.35 -15.64
N TYR A 159 3.27 -10.29 -14.37
CA TYR A 159 4.29 -9.36 -13.91
C TYR A 159 5.68 -9.68 -14.48
N ASP A 160 6.07 -10.96 -14.53
CA ASP A 160 7.34 -11.43 -15.10
C ASP A 160 7.39 -11.22 -16.62
N GLN A 161 6.29 -11.50 -17.32
CA GLN A 161 6.15 -11.30 -18.76
C GLN A 161 5.96 -9.82 -19.17
N GLN A 162 5.86 -8.91 -18.19
CA GLN A 162 5.56 -7.49 -18.40
C GLN A 162 4.23 -7.25 -19.14
N ASP A 163 3.26 -8.14 -18.93
CA ASP A 163 1.91 -8.01 -19.46
C ASP A 163 1.04 -7.18 -18.50
N GLN A 164 0.91 -5.89 -18.80
CA GLN A 164 0.09 -4.98 -18.00
C GLN A 164 -1.41 -5.32 -18.07
N ASP A 165 -1.89 -5.87 -19.20
CA ASP A 165 -3.31 -6.16 -19.38
C ASP A 165 -3.71 -7.36 -18.51
N GLN A 166 -2.89 -8.42 -18.50
CA GLN A 166 -3.07 -9.58 -17.61
C GLN A 166 -3.04 -9.17 -16.13
N VAL A 167 -2.03 -8.38 -15.70
CA VAL A 167 -1.94 -7.89 -14.31
C VAL A 167 -3.17 -7.07 -13.93
N SER A 168 -3.64 -6.20 -14.84
CA SER A 168 -4.81 -5.34 -14.60
C SER A 168 -6.10 -6.15 -14.52
N GLU A 169 -6.26 -7.20 -15.33
CA GLU A 169 -7.39 -8.11 -15.30
C GLU A 169 -7.46 -8.86 -13.96
N VAL A 170 -6.35 -9.47 -13.54
CA VAL A 170 -6.27 -10.21 -12.26
C VAL A 170 -6.56 -9.28 -11.08
N CYS A 171 -5.93 -8.11 -11.03
CA CYS A 171 -6.18 -7.11 -9.98
C CYS A 171 -7.61 -6.54 -10.00
N SER A 172 -8.32 -6.69 -11.12
CA SER A 172 -9.72 -6.29 -11.29
C SER A 172 -10.72 -7.40 -10.98
N SER A 173 -10.26 -8.61 -10.68
CA SER A 173 -11.12 -9.72 -10.31
C SER A 173 -11.81 -9.50 -8.94
N PRO A 174 -12.95 -10.17 -8.67
CA PRO A 174 -13.61 -10.09 -7.36
C PRO A 174 -12.70 -10.46 -6.18
N LEU A 175 -11.75 -11.38 -6.39
CA LEU A 175 -10.80 -11.82 -5.37
C LEU A 175 -9.94 -10.68 -4.83
N PHE A 176 -9.51 -9.76 -5.71
CA PHE A 176 -8.70 -8.60 -5.34
C PHE A 176 -9.55 -7.39 -4.97
N LYS A 177 -10.68 -7.17 -5.66
CA LYS A 177 -11.56 -6.02 -5.40
C LYS A 177 -12.26 -6.06 -4.03
N TYR A 178 -12.57 -7.26 -3.52
CA TYR A 178 -13.21 -7.42 -2.20
C TYR A 178 -12.21 -7.57 -1.04
N MET A 179 -10.91 -7.40 -1.30
CA MET A 179 -9.93 -7.20 -0.23
C MET A 179 -10.23 -5.90 0.52
N ASP A 180 -9.62 -5.73 1.71
CA ASP A 180 -9.66 -4.43 2.39
C ASP A 180 -9.23 -3.30 1.44
N ASN A 181 -9.88 -2.14 1.56
CA ASN A 181 -9.75 -1.01 0.64
C ASN A 181 -8.30 -0.62 0.33
N ASP A 182 -7.41 -0.65 1.32
CA ASP A 182 -6.00 -0.28 1.13
C ASP A 182 -5.27 -1.29 0.22
N TYR A 183 -5.55 -2.58 0.34
CA TYR A 183 -4.99 -3.62 -0.53
C TYR A 183 -5.64 -3.64 -1.92
N ALA A 184 -6.97 -3.42 -2.01
CA ALA A 184 -7.66 -3.35 -3.29
C ALA A 184 -7.14 -2.16 -4.14
N LYS A 185 -6.94 -0.99 -3.53
CA LYS A 185 -6.31 0.17 -4.18
C LYS A 185 -4.86 -0.11 -4.56
N LEU A 186 -4.13 -0.87 -3.73
CA LEU A 186 -2.76 -1.27 -4.03
C LEU A 186 -2.72 -2.15 -5.30
N GLY A 187 -3.59 -3.15 -5.40
CA GLY A 187 -3.73 -3.99 -6.59
C GLY A 187 -4.06 -3.19 -7.85
N LEU A 188 -5.06 -2.31 -7.77
CA LEU A 188 -5.48 -1.48 -8.92
C LEU A 188 -4.42 -0.45 -9.38
N SER A 189 -3.43 -0.14 -8.54
CA SER A 189 -2.34 0.79 -8.88
C SER A 189 -1.03 0.07 -9.24
N LEU A 190 -1.04 -1.25 -9.35
CA LEU A 190 0.12 -2.04 -9.71
C LEU A 190 0.49 -1.86 -11.19
N VAL A 191 1.77 -1.64 -11.45
CA VAL A 191 2.32 -1.46 -12.80
C VAL A 191 3.49 -2.43 -12.98
N VAL A 192 3.58 -3.06 -14.16
CA VAL A 192 4.68 -3.98 -14.48
C VAL A 192 6.01 -3.23 -14.67
N PRO A 193 7.16 -3.84 -14.32
CA PRO A 193 8.48 -3.25 -14.54
C PRO A 193 8.67 -3.01 -16.04
N GLY A 194 8.94 -1.77 -16.46
CA GLY A 194 9.10 -1.42 -17.87
C GLY A 194 7.82 -0.96 -18.59
N GLY A 195 6.64 -1.10 -17.98
CA GLY A 195 5.37 -0.57 -18.52
C GLY A 195 5.21 0.96 -18.40
N GLY A 196 6.16 1.64 -17.78
CA GLY A 196 6.20 3.09 -17.60
C GLY A 196 6.86 3.80 -18.78
N ILE A 197 6.03 4.27 -19.72
CA ILE A 197 6.17 5.35 -20.73
C ILE A 197 5.68 4.81 -22.08
N LYS A 198 4.35 4.88 -22.31
CA LYS A 198 3.87 5.17 -23.66
C LYS A 198 4.36 6.58 -23.98
N LYS A 199 5.52 6.68 -24.67
CA LYS A 199 5.89 7.93 -25.34
C LYS A 199 4.70 8.28 -26.23
N SER A 200 4.07 9.43 -26.00
CA SER A 200 3.21 10.03 -27.02
C SER A 200 3.97 9.96 -28.34
N PRO A 201 3.35 9.53 -29.46
CA PRO A 201 4.04 9.49 -30.73
C PRO A 201 4.55 10.90 -31.00
N ALA A 202 5.88 11.05 -31.02
CA ALA A 202 6.55 12.29 -31.30
C ALA A 202 5.97 12.83 -32.61
N ALA A 203 5.48 14.06 -32.58
CA ALA A 203 5.13 14.79 -33.79
C ALA A 203 6.33 14.71 -34.75
N PRO A 204 6.12 14.46 -36.06
CA PRO A 204 7.23 14.33 -37.00
C PRO A 204 7.99 15.65 -37.06
N GLN A 205 9.21 15.66 -36.52
CA GLN A 205 10.16 16.74 -36.76
C GLN A 205 10.57 16.69 -38.23
N ALA A 206 10.20 17.72 -38.97
CA ALA A 206 10.64 17.96 -40.33
C ALA A 206 12.17 18.03 -40.38
N LYS A 207 12.78 17.24 -41.26
CA LYS A 207 14.22 17.26 -41.53
C LYS A 207 14.65 18.56 -42.23
N PRO A 208 15.90 19.02 -42.01
CA PRO A 208 16.47 20.16 -42.71
C PRO A 208 17.03 19.71 -44.07
N GLY A 209 16.75 20.49 -45.12
CA GLY A 209 17.24 20.27 -46.48
C GLY A 209 17.64 21.60 -47.11
N GLY A 210 18.88 21.67 -47.59
CA GLY A 210 19.59 22.90 -47.92
C GLY A 210 19.18 23.60 -49.23
N VAL A 211 19.42 24.92 -49.19
CA VAL A 211 20.00 25.82 -50.21
C VAL A 211 19.53 25.69 -51.67
N ALA A 212 18.85 26.73 -52.16
CA ALA A 212 19.07 27.28 -53.50
C ALA A 212 18.77 28.79 -53.52
N THR A 213 19.70 29.53 -54.12
CA THR A 213 19.77 30.98 -54.34
C THR A 213 18.81 31.49 -55.42
N ALA A 214 18.23 32.69 -55.22
CA ALA A 214 18.20 33.80 -56.20
C ALA A 214 17.38 35.00 -55.66
N ALA A 215 18.01 36.18 -55.62
CA ALA A 215 17.37 37.51 -55.65
C ALA A 215 17.21 37.94 -57.13
N PRO A 216 16.64 39.12 -57.51
CA PRO A 216 16.17 40.32 -56.77
C PRO A 216 14.69 40.66 -57.12
N GLU A 217 13.98 41.71 -56.68
CA GLU A 217 14.12 43.17 -56.84
C GLU A 217 13.03 43.88 -55.99
N GLU A 218 13.33 45.13 -55.56
CA GLU A 218 12.49 46.36 -55.50
C GLU A 218 11.02 46.24 -54.97
N GLU A 219 10.46 47.11 -54.12
CA GLU A 219 10.53 48.58 -54.00
C GLU A 219 9.74 49.02 -52.73
N GLU A 220 10.19 50.14 -52.15
CA GLU A 220 9.48 51.25 -51.45
C GLU A 220 8.51 51.08 -50.24
N GLU A 221 8.78 51.95 -49.24
CA GLU A 221 7.88 52.82 -48.45
C GLU A 221 6.73 52.16 -47.65
N ASP A 222 6.51 52.35 -46.34
CA ASP A 222 6.28 53.57 -45.55
C ASP A 222 6.02 53.10 -44.10
N GLU A 223 6.57 53.68 -43.03
CA GLU A 223 6.11 54.86 -42.28
C GLU A 223 5.89 54.48 -40.80
N TYR A 224 6.72 55.11 -39.96
CA TYR A 224 6.47 55.60 -38.60
C TYR A 224 5.42 54.91 -37.71
N SER A 225 5.90 54.36 -36.58
CA SER A 225 5.30 54.69 -35.28
C SER A 225 6.39 54.77 -34.19
N GLY A 226 6.56 55.98 -33.64
CA GLY A 226 7.43 56.29 -32.50
C GLY A 226 7.02 55.50 -31.25
N GLY A 227 7.88 55.30 -30.26
CA GLY A 227 8.74 56.31 -29.64
C GLY A 227 8.29 56.44 -28.19
N LEU A 228 9.16 56.01 -27.27
CA LEU A 228 8.95 55.89 -25.83
C LEU A 228 8.47 57.18 -25.16
N CYS A 229 7.61 57.04 -24.15
CA CYS A 229 7.78 57.57 -22.78
C CYS A 229 6.65 57.04 -21.88
#